data_AF-A0AB32TM73-F1
#
_entry.id   AF-A0AB32TM73-F1
#
_cell.length_a   1.000
_cell.length_b   1.000
_cell.length_c   1.000
_cell.angle_alpha   90.00
_cell.angle_beta   90.00
_cell.angle_gamma   90.00
#
_symmetry.space_group_name_H-M   'P 1'
#
loop_
_entity.id
_entity.type
_entity.pdbx_description
1 polymer ?
#
loop_
_entity_poly.entity_id
_entity_poly.type
_entity_poly.pdbx_seq_one_letter_code
_entity_poly.pdbx_strand_id
1 'polypeptide(L)'
;MDYSAQFRREATGELTLKPSPEAVALAAAYRKNPTPGRSWPAARVKEEAIARVAAAGGDSSCHQLVLSESALQFGQYRGKTFKWLLSNDVGYAAMVLAVHQREREDGDTTQSFIMGNKDALLRYAGLFPVMMAAISERRVREGHGTPAQEDQVLVGFGNFAAMSFKDLYEATDRDRKGFVKWVKRQSSRPGTKMELFQKYIRRRDAEMLPGSAPPVAASSSAPEEEPSDEALLAVVSHMDVSGGNYVGLNLPFNLRILCYCTFICPTGLLYVI
;
A
#
# COMPACT_ATOMS: atom_id res chain seq x y z
N MET A 1 -3.99 7.46 -33.05
CA MET A 1 -4.22 6.52 -31.92
C MET A 1 -3.96 7.26 -30.60
N ASP A 2 -4.72 6.99 -29.54
CA ASP A 2 -4.55 7.64 -28.22
C ASP A 2 -4.10 6.61 -27.17
N TYR A 3 -3.09 6.95 -26.37
CA TYR A 3 -2.57 6.07 -25.31
C TYR A 3 -3.39 6.16 -24.02
N SER A 4 -4.26 7.16 -23.89
CA SER A 4 -5.01 7.44 -22.67
C SER A 4 -5.97 6.30 -22.32
N ALA A 5 -5.98 5.88 -21.06
CA ALA A 5 -6.94 4.94 -20.52
C ALA A 5 -8.28 5.65 -20.25
N GLN A 6 -9.39 4.98 -20.57
CA GLN A 6 -10.74 5.49 -20.29
C GLN A 6 -11.14 5.09 -18.87
N PHE A 7 -10.73 5.89 -17.90
CA PHE A 7 -11.05 5.65 -16.50
C PHE A 7 -12.55 5.81 -16.23
N ARG A 8 -13.15 4.78 -15.64
CA ARG A 8 -14.55 4.83 -15.17
C ARG A 8 -14.63 5.56 -13.84
N ARG A 9 -15.62 6.43 -13.69
CA ARG A 9 -15.84 7.22 -12.48
C ARG A 9 -17.21 6.91 -11.89
N GLU A 10 -17.29 6.93 -10.56
CA GLU A 10 -18.55 6.90 -9.85
C GLU A 10 -19.29 8.25 -9.99
N ALA A 11 -20.56 8.31 -9.59
CA ALA A 11 -21.35 9.54 -9.66
C ALA A 11 -20.75 10.70 -8.82
N THR A 12 -19.94 10.37 -7.81
CA THR A 12 -19.17 11.31 -6.99
C THR A 12 -17.97 11.92 -7.73
N GLY A 13 -17.63 11.41 -8.92
CA GLY A 13 -16.41 11.75 -9.66
C GLY A 13 -15.18 10.92 -9.25
N GLU A 14 -15.25 10.13 -8.18
CA GLU A 14 -14.16 9.24 -7.76
C GLU A 14 -13.90 8.12 -8.77
N LEU A 15 -12.69 7.61 -8.80
CA LEU A 15 -12.28 6.54 -9.69
C LEU A 15 -12.96 5.22 -9.29
N THR A 16 -13.66 4.58 -10.22
CA THR A 16 -14.31 3.29 -9.94
C THR A 16 -13.26 2.19 -9.83
N LEU A 17 -13.12 1.62 -8.62
CA LEU A 17 -12.22 0.49 -8.38
C LEU A 17 -12.83 -0.86 -8.75
N LYS A 18 -14.15 -0.95 -8.93
CA LYS A 18 -14.84 -2.20 -9.28
C LYS A 18 -14.57 -2.58 -10.74
N PRO A 19 -14.42 -3.87 -11.08
CA PRO A 19 -14.26 -4.33 -12.46
C PRO A 19 -15.46 -3.96 -13.34
N SER A 20 -15.24 -3.81 -14.64
CA SER A 20 -16.31 -3.68 -15.65
C SER A 20 -17.03 -5.01 -15.84
N PRO A 21 -18.24 -5.04 -16.40
CA PRO A 21 -18.90 -6.30 -16.76
C PRO A 21 -18.03 -7.20 -17.65
N GLU A 22 -17.28 -6.62 -18.60
CA GLU A 22 -16.31 -7.36 -19.43
C GLU A 22 -15.20 -7.97 -18.57
N ALA A 23 -14.62 -7.20 -17.66
CA ALA A 23 -13.57 -7.68 -16.74
C ALA A 23 -14.10 -8.79 -15.81
N VAL A 24 -15.32 -8.66 -15.29
CA VAL A 24 -15.97 -9.71 -14.49
C VAL A 24 -16.13 -11.01 -15.31
N ALA A 25 -16.59 -10.91 -16.56
CA ALA A 25 -16.75 -12.06 -17.44
C ALA A 25 -15.41 -12.75 -17.74
N LEU A 26 -14.36 -11.99 -18.04
CA LEU A 26 -13.02 -12.52 -18.28
C LEU A 26 -12.42 -13.17 -17.04
N ALA A 27 -12.55 -12.53 -15.87
CA ALA A 27 -12.10 -13.10 -14.61
C ALA A 27 -12.85 -14.41 -14.28
N ALA A 28 -14.16 -14.47 -14.55
CA ALA A 28 -14.95 -15.69 -14.38
C ALA A 28 -14.52 -16.80 -15.36
N ALA A 29 -14.25 -16.46 -16.62
CA ALA A 29 -13.74 -17.40 -17.61
C ALA A 29 -12.35 -17.94 -17.24
N TYR A 30 -11.45 -17.05 -16.79
CA TYR A 30 -10.11 -17.43 -16.33
C TYR A 30 -10.16 -18.36 -15.11
N ARG A 31 -11.08 -18.14 -14.15
CA ARG A 31 -11.25 -19.06 -13.01
C ARG A 31 -11.69 -20.46 -13.43
N LYS A 32 -12.49 -20.57 -14.50
CA LYS A 32 -12.93 -21.86 -15.03
C LYS A 32 -11.81 -22.56 -15.80
N ASN A 33 -11.10 -21.82 -16.65
CA ASN A 33 -10.02 -22.31 -17.49
C ASN A 33 -8.86 -21.31 -17.47
N PRO A 34 -7.93 -21.42 -16.49
CA PRO A 34 -6.77 -20.54 -16.44
C PRO A 34 -5.94 -20.71 -17.71
N THR A 35 -5.69 -19.63 -18.45
CA THR A 35 -4.92 -19.69 -19.68
C THR A 35 -3.48 -20.10 -19.39
N PRO A 36 -3.02 -21.30 -19.78
CA PRO A 36 -1.62 -21.66 -19.65
C PRO A 36 -0.83 -20.84 -20.67
N GLY A 37 0.29 -20.25 -20.25
CA GLY A 37 1.10 -19.48 -21.17
C GLY A 37 2.45 -19.08 -20.58
N ARG A 38 3.52 -19.32 -21.33
CA ARG A 38 4.86 -18.83 -20.99
C ARG A 38 4.90 -17.32 -21.12
N SER A 39 5.25 -16.59 -20.07
CA SER A 39 5.54 -15.14 -20.13
C SER A 39 6.63 -14.84 -21.15
N TRP A 40 6.48 -13.74 -21.89
CA TRP A 40 7.47 -13.34 -22.89
C TRP A 40 8.47 -12.32 -22.35
N PRO A 41 9.73 -12.33 -22.83
CA PRO A 41 10.69 -11.27 -22.53
C PRO A 41 10.14 -9.89 -22.89
N ALA A 42 10.60 -8.86 -22.17
CA ALA A 42 10.17 -7.47 -22.39
C ALA A 42 10.36 -7.01 -23.84
N ALA A 43 11.44 -7.44 -24.51
CA ALA A 43 11.70 -7.13 -25.91
C ALA A 43 10.59 -7.64 -26.84
N ARG A 44 10.15 -8.89 -26.68
CA ARG A 44 9.08 -9.49 -27.48
C ARG A 44 7.72 -8.83 -27.20
N VAL A 45 7.42 -8.52 -25.93
CA VAL A 45 6.18 -7.79 -25.59
C VAL A 45 6.17 -6.41 -26.25
N LYS A 46 7.31 -5.72 -26.26
CA LYS A 46 7.48 -4.40 -26.91
C LYS A 46 7.34 -4.49 -28.42
N GLU A 47 7.96 -5.48 -29.07
CA GLU A 47 7.87 -5.71 -30.51
C GLU A 47 6.42 -5.95 -30.95
N GLU A 48 5.71 -6.81 -30.24
CA GLU A 48 4.29 -7.07 -30.46
C GLU A 48 3.41 -5.83 -30.27
N ALA A 49 3.72 -5.00 -29.27
CA ALA A 49 3.02 -3.74 -29.07
C ALA A 49 3.31 -2.74 -30.20
N ILE A 50 4.56 -2.63 -30.65
CA ILE A 50 4.96 -1.82 -31.81
C ILE A 50 4.19 -2.26 -33.07
N ALA A 51 4.09 -3.57 -33.30
CA ALA A 51 3.34 -4.11 -34.43
C ALA A 51 1.85 -3.75 -34.36
N ARG A 52 1.21 -3.84 -33.18
CA ARG A 52 -0.19 -3.40 -32.98
C ARG A 52 -0.36 -1.90 -33.24
N VAL A 53 0.56 -1.08 -32.73
CA VAL A 53 0.56 0.37 -32.94
C VAL A 53 0.66 0.71 -34.41
N ALA A 54 1.62 0.11 -35.13
CA ALA A 54 1.82 0.33 -36.55
C ALA A 54 0.60 -0.13 -37.37
N ALA A 55 0.05 -1.31 -37.07
CA ALA A 55 -1.13 -1.85 -37.75
C ALA A 55 -2.38 -0.96 -37.57
N ALA A 56 -2.48 -0.24 -36.46
CA ALA A 56 -3.57 0.69 -36.19
C ALA A 56 -3.30 2.14 -36.68
N GLY A 57 -2.22 2.37 -37.44
CA GLY A 57 -1.84 3.69 -37.94
C GLY A 57 -1.33 4.65 -36.86
N GLY A 58 -0.87 4.13 -35.72
CA GLY A 58 -0.23 4.90 -34.67
C GLY A 58 1.28 5.09 -34.89
N ASP A 59 1.86 6.06 -34.19
CA ASP A 59 3.30 6.29 -34.18
C ASP A 59 4.01 5.25 -33.30
N SER A 60 4.72 4.31 -33.94
CA SER A 60 5.47 3.25 -33.26
C SER A 60 6.69 3.75 -32.47
N SER A 61 7.13 4.99 -32.69
CA SER A 61 8.19 5.63 -31.90
C SER A 61 7.66 6.23 -30.59
N CYS A 62 6.34 6.45 -30.48
CA CYS A 62 5.71 6.97 -29.28
C CYS A 62 5.69 5.91 -28.17
N HIS A 63 6.61 6.03 -27.21
CA HIS A 63 6.76 5.08 -26.10
C HIS A 63 5.48 4.93 -25.26
N GLN A 64 4.72 6.01 -25.05
CA GLN A 64 3.46 5.95 -24.30
C GLN A 64 2.42 5.08 -24.99
N LEU A 65 2.35 5.16 -26.33
CA LEU A 65 1.44 4.36 -27.14
C LEU A 65 1.88 2.88 -27.20
N VAL A 66 3.19 2.63 -27.29
CA VAL A 66 3.73 1.26 -27.20
C VAL A 66 3.46 0.65 -25.81
N LEU A 67 3.58 1.42 -24.74
CA LEU A 67 3.21 0.97 -23.40
C LEU A 67 1.70 0.69 -23.31
N SER A 68 0.85 1.54 -23.87
CA SER A 68 -0.60 1.35 -23.81
C SER A 68 -1.04 0.05 -24.49
N GLU A 69 -0.36 -0.35 -25.57
CA GLU A 69 -0.60 -1.58 -26.35
C GLU A 69 0.22 -2.80 -25.88
N SER A 70 1.05 -2.64 -24.84
CA SER A 70 1.79 -3.76 -24.25
C SER A 70 0.84 -4.73 -23.54
N ALA A 71 0.99 -6.02 -23.83
CA ALA A 71 0.13 -7.06 -23.29
C ALA A 71 0.57 -7.52 -21.90
N LEU A 72 -0.40 -7.70 -21.00
CA LEU A 72 -0.21 -8.34 -19.70
C LEU A 72 0.32 -9.76 -19.88
N GLN A 73 1.39 -10.09 -19.16
CA GLN A 73 2.02 -11.41 -19.15
C GLN A 73 1.66 -12.23 -17.90
N PHE A 74 0.68 -11.79 -17.13
CA PHE A 74 0.32 -12.42 -15.85
C PHE A 74 -1.17 -12.28 -15.54
N GLY A 75 -1.63 -13.10 -14.59
CA GLY A 75 -2.94 -12.99 -13.97
C GLY A 75 -4.13 -13.24 -14.91
N GLN A 76 -5.32 -12.91 -14.40
CA GLN A 76 -6.60 -13.22 -15.04
C GLN A 76 -6.87 -12.45 -16.35
N TYR A 77 -6.12 -11.39 -16.61
CA TYR A 77 -6.25 -10.55 -17.81
C TYR A 77 -5.07 -10.72 -18.77
N ARG A 78 -4.29 -11.80 -18.63
CA ARG A 78 -3.17 -12.10 -19.53
C ARG A 78 -3.59 -11.99 -21.00
N GLY A 79 -2.77 -11.32 -21.80
CA GLY A 79 -3.03 -11.04 -23.22
C GLY A 79 -3.82 -9.75 -23.48
N LYS A 80 -4.51 -9.17 -22.48
CA LYS A 80 -5.09 -7.83 -22.60
C LYS A 80 -4.00 -6.77 -22.49
N THR A 81 -4.24 -5.60 -23.08
CA THR A 81 -3.29 -4.49 -23.07
C THR A 81 -3.31 -3.75 -21.73
N PHE A 82 -2.24 -3.01 -21.42
CA PHE A 82 -2.21 -2.17 -20.23
C PHE A 82 -3.32 -1.11 -20.26
N LYS A 83 -3.60 -0.52 -21.42
CA LYS A 83 -4.72 0.40 -21.62
C LYS A 83 -6.06 -0.25 -21.30
N TRP A 84 -6.28 -1.48 -21.77
CA TRP A 84 -7.51 -2.22 -21.48
C TRP A 84 -7.67 -2.42 -19.98
N LEU A 85 -6.61 -2.81 -19.28
CA LEU A 85 -6.66 -3.03 -17.83
C LEU A 85 -7.04 -1.76 -17.06
N LEU A 86 -6.36 -0.64 -17.32
CA LEU A 86 -6.62 0.62 -16.60
C LEU A 86 -8.03 1.19 -16.89
N SER A 87 -8.63 0.81 -18.02
CA SER A 87 -9.99 1.20 -18.37
C SER A 87 -11.06 0.29 -17.73
N ASN A 88 -10.72 -0.98 -17.48
CA ASN A 88 -11.69 -2.00 -17.10
C ASN A 88 -11.60 -2.46 -15.63
N ASP A 89 -10.44 -2.44 -14.99
CA ASP A 89 -10.29 -2.92 -13.61
C ASP A 89 -9.13 -2.22 -12.88
N VAL A 90 -9.38 -0.96 -12.51
CA VAL A 90 -8.43 -0.14 -11.74
C VAL A 90 -8.12 -0.78 -10.39
N GLY A 91 -9.11 -1.39 -9.71
CA GLY A 91 -8.90 -2.00 -8.41
C GLY A 91 -7.89 -3.15 -8.46
N TYR A 92 -7.98 -3.99 -9.49
CA TYR A 92 -6.98 -5.03 -9.75
C TYR A 92 -5.61 -4.44 -10.12
N ALA A 93 -5.56 -3.42 -11.00
CA ALA A 93 -4.31 -2.77 -11.36
C ALA A 93 -3.60 -2.15 -10.15
N ALA A 94 -4.34 -1.43 -9.30
CA ALA A 94 -3.82 -0.81 -8.08
C ALA A 94 -3.30 -1.86 -7.09
N MET A 95 -4.00 -2.99 -6.96
CA MET A 95 -3.56 -4.13 -6.16
C MET A 95 -2.20 -4.66 -6.63
N VAL A 96 -2.10 -5.03 -7.91
CA VAL A 96 -0.89 -5.62 -8.48
C VAL A 96 0.29 -4.66 -8.34
N LEU A 97 0.09 -3.38 -8.63
CA LEU A 97 1.15 -2.40 -8.62
C LEU A 97 1.57 -1.99 -7.20
N ALA A 98 0.65 -1.97 -6.23
CA ALA A 98 0.99 -1.75 -4.82
C ALA A 98 1.88 -2.89 -4.29
N VAL A 99 1.53 -4.15 -4.59
CA VAL A 99 2.34 -5.31 -4.22
C VAL A 99 3.69 -5.27 -4.93
N HIS A 100 3.72 -4.97 -6.24
CA HIS A 100 4.97 -4.87 -7.01
C HIS A 100 5.92 -3.80 -6.48
N GLN A 101 5.39 -2.62 -6.11
CA GLN A 101 6.21 -1.57 -5.48
C GLN A 101 6.82 -2.06 -4.17
N ARG A 102 6.03 -2.75 -3.33
CA ARG A 102 6.54 -3.33 -2.08
C ARG A 102 7.63 -4.38 -2.34
N GLU A 103 7.41 -5.30 -3.27
CA GLU A 103 8.43 -6.30 -3.68
C GLU A 103 9.75 -5.61 -4.04
N ARG A 104 9.68 -4.50 -4.80
CA ARG A 104 10.86 -3.70 -5.18
C ARG A 104 11.50 -2.94 -4.02
N GLU A 105 10.71 -2.40 -3.11
CA GLU A 105 11.19 -1.69 -1.91
C GLU A 105 11.83 -2.65 -0.90
N ASP A 106 11.34 -3.89 -0.81
CA ASP A 106 11.88 -4.97 0.01
C ASP A 106 13.18 -5.58 -0.59
N GLY A 107 13.64 -5.06 -1.73
CA GLY A 107 14.90 -5.44 -2.36
C GLY A 107 14.80 -6.58 -3.38
N ASP A 108 13.59 -6.98 -3.80
CA ASP A 108 13.45 -7.97 -4.88
C ASP A 108 13.93 -7.37 -6.21
N THR A 109 15.12 -7.79 -6.62
CA THR A 109 15.75 -7.37 -7.88
C THR A 109 15.54 -8.40 -9.00
N THR A 110 14.64 -9.37 -8.80
CA THR A 110 14.35 -10.42 -9.78
C THR A 110 14.00 -9.84 -11.15
N GLN A 111 14.78 -10.24 -12.16
CA GLN A 111 14.59 -9.84 -13.56
C GLN A 111 13.74 -10.84 -14.35
N SER A 112 12.73 -11.45 -13.70
CA SER A 112 11.81 -12.34 -14.39
C SER A 112 11.02 -11.58 -15.45
N PHE A 113 10.56 -12.28 -16.49
CA PHE A 113 9.72 -11.68 -17.53
C PHE A 113 8.45 -11.04 -16.97
N ILE A 114 7.96 -11.55 -15.85
CA ILE A 114 6.77 -11.05 -15.17
C ILE A 114 7.08 -9.77 -14.41
N MET A 115 8.19 -9.73 -13.69
CA MET A 115 8.66 -8.51 -13.01
C MET A 115 8.93 -7.38 -14.00
N GLY A 116 9.57 -7.67 -15.14
CA GLY A 116 9.75 -6.70 -16.21
C GLY A 116 8.44 -6.20 -16.83
N ASN A 117 7.41 -7.06 -16.90
CA ASN A 117 6.08 -6.68 -17.38
C ASN A 117 5.32 -5.83 -16.34
N LYS A 118 5.43 -6.14 -15.04
CA LYS A 118 4.91 -5.31 -13.94
C LYS A 118 5.59 -3.93 -13.91
N ASP A 119 6.90 -3.85 -14.15
CA ASP A 119 7.63 -2.57 -14.28
C ASP A 119 7.12 -1.72 -15.44
N ALA A 120 6.89 -2.34 -16.60
CA ALA A 120 6.33 -1.66 -17.75
C ALA A 120 4.90 -1.16 -17.48
N LEU A 121 4.09 -1.97 -16.80
CA LEU A 121 2.75 -1.56 -16.36
C LEU A 121 2.82 -0.40 -15.36
N LEU A 122 3.78 -0.42 -14.42
CA LEU A 122 3.98 0.68 -13.48
C LEU A 122 4.36 1.98 -14.20
N ARG A 123 5.25 1.92 -15.20
CA ARG A 123 5.59 3.09 -16.02
C ARG A 123 4.39 3.64 -16.77
N TYR A 124 3.53 2.77 -17.31
CA TYR A 124 2.30 3.20 -17.99
C TYR A 124 1.29 3.81 -17.01
N ALA A 125 1.07 3.18 -15.85
CA ALA A 125 0.22 3.71 -14.79
C ALA A 125 0.72 5.07 -14.28
N GLY A 126 2.04 5.26 -14.21
CA GLY A 126 2.70 6.51 -13.85
C GLY A 126 2.40 7.69 -14.77
N LEU A 127 1.86 7.45 -15.96
CA LEU A 127 1.37 8.52 -16.85
C LEU A 127 0.08 9.18 -16.32
N PHE A 128 -0.63 8.54 -15.40
CA PHE A 128 -1.94 8.98 -14.92
C PHE A 128 -1.90 9.26 -13.40
N PRO A 129 -1.91 10.54 -12.98
CA PRO A 129 -1.91 10.89 -11.56
C PRO A 129 -3.02 10.21 -10.76
N VAL A 130 -4.21 10.04 -11.36
CA VAL A 130 -5.34 9.35 -10.74
C VAL A 130 -5.05 7.87 -10.43
N MET A 131 -4.26 7.20 -11.26
CA MET A 131 -3.87 5.81 -11.04
C MET A 131 -2.80 5.72 -9.94
N MET A 132 -1.84 6.64 -9.94
CA MET A 132 -0.81 6.73 -8.89
C MET A 132 -1.43 7.02 -7.52
N ALA A 133 -2.45 7.89 -7.46
CA ALA A 133 -3.23 8.12 -6.25
C ALA A 133 -3.93 6.84 -5.77
N ALA A 134 -4.54 6.06 -6.68
CA ALA A 134 -5.19 4.80 -6.33
C ALA A 134 -4.21 3.73 -5.81
N ILE A 135 -2.99 3.66 -6.38
CA ILE A 135 -1.92 2.78 -5.90
C ILE A 135 -1.46 3.23 -4.50
N SER A 136 -1.26 4.53 -4.30
CA SER A 136 -0.88 5.11 -3.01
C SER A 136 -1.93 4.82 -1.92
N GLU A 137 -3.20 5.11 -2.20
CA GLU A 137 -4.31 4.85 -1.26
C GLU A 137 -4.43 3.35 -0.94
N ARG A 138 -4.19 2.47 -1.92
CA ARG A 138 -4.15 1.01 -1.71
C ARG A 138 -3.07 0.64 -0.69
N ARG A 139 -1.85 1.15 -0.87
CA ARG A 139 -0.73 0.91 0.06
C ARG A 139 -1.03 1.41 1.46
N VAL A 140 -1.55 2.63 1.59
CA VAL A 140 -1.95 3.23 2.87
C VAL A 140 -3.00 2.37 3.57
N ARG A 141 -4.03 1.93 2.84
CA ARG A 141 -5.09 1.06 3.38
C ARG A 141 -4.56 -0.31 3.85
N GLU A 142 -3.53 -0.83 3.19
CA GLU A 142 -2.86 -2.09 3.56
C GLU A 142 -1.76 -1.91 4.62
N GLY A 143 -1.51 -0.68 5.09
CA GLY A 143 -0.50 -0.40 6.12
C GLY A 143 0.94 -0.29 5.59
N HIS A 144 1.12 -0.19 4.27
CA HIS A 144 2.42 -0.06 3.59
C HIS A 144 2.62 1.34 2.97
N GLY A 145 1.80 2.31 3.37
CA GLY A 145 1.93 3.69 2.94
C GLY A 145 2.92 4.46 3.81
N THR A 146 3.60 5.45 3.24
CA THR A 146 4.39 6.41 4.01
C THR A 146 3.49 7.48 4.61
N PRO A 147 3.91 8.19 5.68
CA PRO A 147 3.15 9.31 6.22
C PRO A 147 2.78 10.37 5.18
N ALA A 148 3.68 10.63 4.22
CA ALA A 148 3.44 11.56 3.11
C ALA A 148 2.36 11.06 2.14
N GLN A 149 2.25 9.73 1.94
CA GLN A 149 1.17 9.13 1.16
C GLN A 149 -0.17 9.20 1.91
N GLU A 150 -0.16 8.97 3.23
CA GLU A 150 -1.37 9.10 4.06
C GLU A 150 -1.94 10.52 4.05
N ASP A 151 -1.07 11.53 4.15
CA ASP A 151 -1.46 12.95 4.15
C ASP A 151 -2.27 13.35 2.91
N GLN A 152 -2.01 12.71 1.77
CA GLN A 152 -2.63 13.01 0.48
C GLN A 152 -3.94 12.25 0.24
N VAL A 153 -4.30 11.28 1.09
CA VAL A 153 -5.54 10.51 0.93
C VAL A 153 -6.74 11.43 1.10
N LEU A 154 -7.70 11.35 0.18
CA LEU A 154 -8.94 12.09 0.29
C LEU A 154 -9.89 11.45 1.31
N VAL A 155 -10.60 12.28 2.06
CA VAL A 155 -11.61 11.85 3.04
C VAL A 155 -12.67 10.99 2.37
N GLY A 156 -13.18 11.38 1.20
CA GLY A 156 -14.11 10.60 0.39
C GLY A 156 -15.49 10.36 1.03
N PHE A 157 -15.83 11.03 2.13
CA PHE A 157 -17.17 11.00 2.73
C PHE A 157 -17.53 12.32 3.42
N GLY A 158 -18.83 12.57 3.55
CA GLY A 158 -19.36 13.79 4.18
C GLY A 158 -19.04 15.06 3.40
N ASN A 159 -19.23 16.21 4.05
CA ASN A 159 -19.08 17.53 3.41
C ASN A 159 -17.63 17.87 3.03
N PHE A 160 -16.66 17.14 3.58
CA PHE A 160 -15.22 17.36 3.34
C PHE A 160 -14.61 16.25 2.48
N ALA A 161 -15.42 15.51 1.71
CA ALA A 161 -14.97 14.38 0.91
C ALA A 161 -13.81 14.70 -0.05
N ALA A 162 -13.77 15.93 -0.57
CA ALA A 162 -12.73 16.40 -1.50
C ALA A 162 -11.46 16.93 -0.81
N MET A 163 -11.41 16.97 0.52
CA MET A 163 -10.21 17.38 1.26
C MET A 163 -9.28 16.20 1.49
N SER A 164 -7.98 16.48 1.55
CA SER A 164 -7.00 15.50 2.01
C SER A 164 -7.09 15.30 3.53
N PHE A 165 -6.56 14.18 4.02
CA PHE A 165 -6.47 13.90 5.45
C PHE A 165 -5.71 15.00 6.19
N LYS A 166 -4.59 15.45 5.62
CA LYS A 166 -3.76 16.52 6.20
C LYS A 166 -4.52 17.83 6.29
N ASP A 167 -5.09 18.29 5.18
CA ASP A 167 -5.78 19.59 5.12
C ASP A 167 -6.96 19.63 6.09
N LEU A 168 -7.66 18.51 6.26
CA LEU A 168 -8.79 18.42 7.19
C LEU A 168 -8.34 18.33 8.65
N TYR A 169 -7.24 17.62 8.94
CA TYR A 169 -6.69 17.51 10.29
C TYR A 169 -6.05 18.80 10.78
N GLU A 170 -5.31 19.50 9.92
CA GLU A 170 -4.59 20.75 10.25
C GLU A 170 -5.49 21.99 10.19
N ALA A 171 -6.75 21.84 9.76
CA ALA A 171 -7.71 22.92 9.70
C ALA A 171 -7.93 23.61 11.05
N THR A 172 -7.98 24.95 11.01
CA THR A 172 -8.16 25.78 12.19
C THR A 172 -9.60 26.20 12.45
N ASP A 173 -10.47 26.13 11.44
CA ASP A 173 -11.86 26.53 11.51
C ASP A 173 -12.72 25.58 12.36
N ARG A 174 -13.84 26.13 12.86
CA ARG A 174 -14.71 25.45 13.82
C ARG A 174 -15.38 24.22 13.21
N ASP A 175 -15.78 24.30 11.95
CA ASP A 175 -16.58 23.27 11.29
C ASP A 175 -15.73 22.03 11.03
N ARG A 176 -14.52 22.20 10.50
CA ARG A 176 -13.57 21.10 10.24
C ARG A 176 -13.07 20.47 11.53
N LYS A 177 -12.73 21.28 12.55
CA LYS A 177 -12.41 20.75 13.89
C LYS A 177 -13.57 19.96 14.50
N GLY A 178 -14.79 20.45 14.33
CA GLY A 178 -16.01 19.76 14.74
C GLY A 178 -16.16 18.40 14.06
N PHE A 179 -15.93 18.36 12.75
CA PHE A 179 -15.98 17.12 11.96
C PHE A 179 -14.93 16.11 12.38
N VAL A 180 -13.66 16.50 12.56
CA VAL A 180 -12.59 15.61 13.05
C VAL A 180 -12.96 15.04 14.43
N LYS A 181 -13.50 15.86 15.33
CA LYS A 181 -13.98 15.40 16.65
C LYS A 181 -15.14 14.42 16.55
N TRP A 182 -16.06 14.63 15.60
CA TRP A 182 -17.15 13.70 15.33
C TRP A 182 -16.62 12.36 14.78
N VAL A 183 -15.70 12.39 13.81
CA VAL A 183 -15.06 11.20 13.23
C VAL A 183 -14.41 10.34 14.33
N LYS A 184 -13.69 10.94 15.29
CA LYS A 184 -13.08 10.21 16.42
C LYS A 184 -14.08 9.37 17.22
N ARG A 185 -15.36 9.76 17.28
CA ARG A 185 -16.41 9.11 18.09
C ARG A 185 -17.23 8.08 17.33
N GLN A 186 -17.18 8.08 16.01
CA GLN A 186 -18.01 7.19 15.21
C GLN A 186 -17.48 5.75 15.21
N SER A 187 -18.39 4.79 15.17
CA SER A 187 -18.04 3.42 14.80
C SER A 187 -17.74 3.38 13.31
N SER A 188 -16.59 2.82 12.93
CA SER A 188 -16.23 2.60 11.53
C SER A 188 -16.25 1.10 11.21
N ARG A 189 -16.58 0.77 9.96
CA ARG A 189 -16.44 -0.59 9.46
C ARG A 189 -15.01 -0.79 8.97
N PRO A 190 -14.39 -1.96 9.21
CA PRO A 190 -13.07 -2.27 8.68
C PRO A 190 -12.98 -2.08 7.16
N GLY A 191 -11.88 -1.51 6.69
CA GLY A 191 -11.58 -1.24 5.28
C GLY A 191 -12.22 0.01 4.70
N THR A 192 -12.99 0.78 5.47
CA THR A 192 -13.63 2.02 4.99
C THR A 192 -12.69 3.22 5.04
N LYS A 193 -12.93 4.24 4.20
CA LYS A 193 -12.24 5.54 4.30
C LYS A 193 -12.40 6.18 5.68
N MET A 194 -13.53 5.95 6.36
CA MET A 194 -13.75 6.39 7.75
C MET A 194 -12.76 5.75 8.73
N GLU A 195 -12.59 4.43 8.67
CA GLU A 195 -11.60 3.74 9.52
C GLU A 195 -10.18 4.24 9.23
N LEU A 196 -9.86 4.41 7.94
CA LEU A 196 -8.55 4.89 7.50
C LEU A 196 -8.25 6.29 8.04
N PHE A 197 -9.21 7.21 7.95
CA PHE A 197 -9.06 8.56 8.49
C PHE A 197 -8.98 8.55 10.03
N GLN A 198 -9.72 7.67 10.71
CA GLN A 198 -9.58 7.50 12.16
C GLN A 198 -8.19 7.00 12.56
N LYS A 199 -7.59 6.07 11.81
CA LYS A 199 -6.21 5.61 12.04
C LYS A 199 -5.21 6.75 11.87
N TYR A 200 -5.34 7.52 10.79
CA TYR A 200 -4.55 8.72 10.54
C TYR A 200 -4.60 9.71 11.71
N ILE A 201 -5.82 10.05 12.16
CA ILE A 201 -6.04 10.97 13.28
C ILE A 201 -5.36 10.45 14.57
N ARG A 202 -5.55 9.17 14.92
CA ARG A 202 -4.95 8.58 16.14
C ARG A 202 -3.42 8.62 16.09
N ARG A 203 -2.82 8.35 14.93
CA ARG A 203 -1.37 8.45 14.74
C ARG A 203 -0.88 9.89 14.92
N ARG A 204 -1.51 10.86 14.25
CA ARG A 204 -1.14 12.29 14.35
C ARG A 204 -1.34 12.85 15.76
N ASP A 205 -2.40 12.43 16.47
CA ASP A 205 -2.60 12.79 17.88
C ASP A 205 -1.44 12.24 18.75
N ALA A 206 -1.00 11.00 18.52
CA ALA A 206 0.10 10.38 19.26
C ALA A 206 1.45 11.06 19.01
N GLU A 207 1.70 11.55 17.79
CA GLU A 207 2.90 12.35 17.45
C GLU A 207 2.92 13.72 18.14
N MET A 208 1.75 14.31 18.39
CA MET A 208 1.63 15.64 19.01
C MET A 208 1.66 15.59 20.54
N LEU A 209 1.57 14.40 21.16
CA LEU A 209 1.69 14.27 22.60
C LEU A 209 3.16 14.46 23.03
N PRO A 210 3.45 15.39 23.94
CA PRO A 210 4.79 15.57 24.48
C PRO A 210 5.16 14.33 25.30
N GLY A 211 5.91 13.40 24.70
CA GLY A 211 6.28 12.13 25.34
C GLY A 211 6.76 11.04 24.38
N SER A 212 6.51 11.15 23.08
CA SER A 212 7.05 10.23 22.05
C SER A 212 8.36 10.74 21.47
N ALA A 213 9.37 10.99 22.30
CA ALA A 213 10.73 11.07 21.81
C ALA A 213 11.19 9.63 21.44
N PRO A 214 11.83 9.39 20.28
CA PRO A 214 12.59 8.16 20.09
C PRO A 214 13.58 8.05 21.26
N PRO A 215 13.98 6.85 21.71
CA PRO A 215 14.99 6.75 22.75
C PRO A 215 16.21 7.52 22.23
N VAL A 216 16.41 8.72 22.78
CA VAL A 216 17.62 9.49 22.54
C VAL A 216 18.67 8.59 23.12
N ALA A 217 19.42 7.96 22.22
CA ALA A 217 20.61 7.20 22.55
C ALA A 217 21.41 8.10 23.48
N ALA A 218 21.36 7.77 24.77
CA ALA A 218 22.27 8.31 25.75
C ALA A 218 23.64 7.75 25.37
N SER A 219 24.26 8.47 24.46
CA SER A 219 25.67 8.35 24.14
C SER A 219 26.44 8.63 25.43
N SER A 220 27.51 7.85 25.64
CA SER A 220 28.44 7.90 26.77
C SER A 220 27.87 7.30 28.06
N SER A 221 28.07 6.02 28.31
CA SER A 221 29.39 5.52 28.71
C SER A 221 29.51 4.01 28.47
N ALA A 222 30.57 3.60 27.75
CA ALA A 222 31.17 2.27 27.87
C ALA A 222 31.71 2.06 29.30
N PRO A 223 32.18 0.88 29.73
CA PRO A 223 32.35 -0.43 29.07
C PRO A 223 31.59 -1.51 29.89
N GLU A 224 31.59 -2.83 29.67
CA GLU A 224 32.68 -3.77 29.87
C GLU A 224 32.22 -5.15 29.40
N GLU A 225 33.09 -5.75 28.61
CA GLU A 225 33.21 -7.19 28.42
C GLU A 225 33.22 -7.87 29.80
N GLU A 226 32.36 -8.86 29.99
CA GLU A 226 32.26 -9.63 31.23
C GLU A 226 33.67 -10.09 31.62
N PRO A 227 34.24 -9.61 32.73
CA PRO A 227 35.60 -9.96 33.11
C PRO A 227 35.63 -11.46 33.38
N SER A 228 36.40 -12.20 32.57
CA SER A 228 36.78 -13.58 32.91
C SER A 228 37.24 -13.63 34.36
N ASP A 229 36.95 -14.73 35.08
CA ASP A 229 37.16 -14.91 36.52
C ASP A 229 38.54 -14.45 37.07
N GLU A 230 39.55 -14.25 36.21
CA GLU A 230 40.85 -13.64 36.53
C GLU A 230 40.81 -12.12 36.83
N ALA A 231 39.87 -11.35 36.30
CA ALA A 231 39.75 -9.89 36.54
C ALA A 231 38.85 -9.55 37.74
N LEU A 232 37.99 -10.47 38.17
CA LEU A 232 37.14 -10.34 39.38
C LEU A 232 37.92 -10.43 40.71
N LEU A 233 39.22 -10.76 40.67
CA LEU A 233 40.08 -10.87 41.85
C LEU A 233 40.85 -9.59 42.22
N ALA A 234 40.73 -8.49 41.46
CA ALA A 234 41.59 -7.31 41.63
C ALA A 234 40.92 -6.04 42.22
N VAL A 235 39.60 -6.01 42.46
CA VAL A 235 38.88 -4.78 42.88
C VAL A 235 38.11 -4.99 44.19
N VAL A 236 38.78 -5.56 45.19
CA VAL A 236 38.29 -5.64 46.57
C VAL A 236 38.98 -4.58 47.40
N SER A 237 38.49 -3.34 47.33
CA SER A 237 38.64 -2.36 48.42
C SER A 237 37.79 -1.12 48.15
N HIS A 238 36.91 -0.78 49.10
CA HIS A 238 36.17 0.48 49.23
C HIS A 238 34.97 0.69 48.27
N MET A 239 33.73 0.54 48.75
CA MET A 239 32.98 1.56 49.50
C MET A 239 31.54 1.09 49.81
N ASP A 240 31.03 1.64 50.90
CA ASP A 240 29.84 1.25 51.65
C ASP A 240 28.48 1.62 51.05
N VAL A 241 27.52 0.85 51.57
CA VAL A 241 26.06 0.74 51.42
C VAL A 241 25.27 1.96 51.92
N SER A 242 24.11 2.23 51.29
CA SER A 242 22.77 2.49 51.91
C SER A 242 21.86 3.20 50.87
N GLY A 243 20.58 2.91 50.59
CA GLY A 243 19.57 2.04 51.18
C GLY A 243 18.16 2.65 50.90
N GLY A 244 17.15 1.81 50.58
CA GLY A 244 15.70 2.12 50.66
C GLY A 244 14.97 2.35 49.31
N ASN A 245 14.29 1.35 48.73
CA ASN A 245 12.91 0.84 48.95
C ASN A 245 11.77 1.80 48.52
N TYR A 246 10.85 1.35 47.64
CA TYR A 246 9.45 0.98 47.97
C TYR A 246 8.59 0.65 46.71
N VAL A 247 8.03 -0.58 46.74
CA VAL A 247 6.75 -1.16 46.21
C VAL A 247 6.30 -1.05 44.75
N GLY A 248 5.95 -2.23 44.21
CA GLY A 248 5.05 -2.40 43.08
C GLY A 248 3.60 -2.72 43.48
N LEU A 249 2.71 -2.81 42.48
CA LEU A 249 1.42 -3.50 42.58
C LEU A 249 1.04 -4.08 41.21
N ASN A 250 0.64 -5.34 41.25
CA ASN A 250 0.25 -6.22 40.13
C ASN A 250 -1.23 -6.00 39.72
N LEU A 251 -1.47 -6.07 38.39
CA LEU A 251 -2.50 -6.80 37.59
C LEU A 251 -3.60 -7.63 38.31
N PRO A 252 -4.57 -8.31 37.61
CA PRO A 252 -5.22 -8.16 36.28
C PRO A 252 -6.78 -8.40 36.34
N PHE A 253 -7.49 -8.49 35.20
CA PHE A 253 -8.41 -9.60 34.79
C PHE A 253 -9.43 -9.24 33.67
N ASN A 254 -9.32 -10.00 32.57
CA ASN A 254 -10.34 -10.56 31.64
C ASN A 254 -11.73 -9.92 31.44
N LEU A 255 -12.07 -9.65 30.17
CA LEU A 255 -13.35 -10.09 29.60
C LEU A 255 -13.23 -10.41 28.08
N ARG A 256 -13.48 -11.69 27.75
CA ARG A 256 -13.75 -12.21 26.40
C ARG A 256 -15.13 -11.73 25.92
N ILE A 257 -15.33 -11.52 24.62
CA ILE A 257 -16.44 -12.08 23.82
C ILE A 257 -16.20 -11.82 22.32
N LEU A 258 -16.57 -12.84 21.54
CA LEU A 258 -16.34 -13.11 20.12
C LEU A 258 -17.01 -12.14 19.14
N CYS A 259 -16.38 -11.92 17.97
CA CYS A 259 -17.02 -12.20 16.68
C CYS A 259 -15.96 -12.33 15.56
N TYR A 260 -15.91 -13.52 14.97
CA TYR A 260 -15.04 -13.96 13.88
C TYR A 260 -15.57 -13.47 12.52
N CYS A 261 -14.69 -13.02 11.63
CA CYS A 261 -14.87 -13.08 10.17
C CYS A 261 -13.50 -13.18 9.50
N THR A 262 -12.84 -14.32 9.70
CA THR A 262 -11.73 -14.81 8.89
C THR A 262 -12.29 -15.42 7.61
N PHE A 263 -12.04 -14.79 6.46
CA PHE A 263 -12.00 -15.51 5.19
C PHE A 263 -10.56 -16.00 4.99
N ILE A 264 -10.24 -17.10 5.67
CA ILE A 264 -9.10 -17.94 5.31
C ILE A 264 -9.63 -18.86 4.21
N CYS A 265 -9.17 -18.65 2.98
CA CYS A 265 -9.36 -19.62 1.91
C CYS A 265 -8.39 -20.78 2.15
N PRO A 266 -8.86 -22.02 2.37
CA PRO A 266 -8.00 -23.18 2.54
C PRO A 266 -7.70 -23.79 1.17
N THR A 267 -6.86 -23.12 0.39
CA THR A 267 -6.12 -23.78 -0.71
C THR A 267 -4.72 -23.19 -0.74
N GLY A 268 -3.81 -23.88 -0.06
CA GLY A 268 -2.37 -23.63 -0.07
C GLY A 268 -1.76 -23.91 -1.44
N LEU A 269 -1.95 -22.99 -2.38
CA LEU A 269 -1.09 -22.85 -3.54
C LEU A 269 -0.34 -21.54 -3.43
N LEU A 270 0.82 -21.65 -2.82
CA LEU A 270 1.95 -20.76 -3.03
C LEU A 270 2.33 -20.88 -4.52
N TYR A 271 1.69 -20.08 -5.37
CA TYR A 271 2.25 -19.82 -6.69
C TYR A 271 3.03 -18.52 -6.58
N VAL A 272 4.33 -18.68 -6.36
CA VAL A 272 5.31 -17.69 -6.80
C VAL A 272 5.17 -17.61 -8.31
N ILE A 273 4.73 -16.45 -8.80
CA ILE A 273 4.75 -16.08 -10.22
C ILE A 273 5.55 -14.79 -10.34
#